data_AF-A0A7S3W334-F1
#
_entry.id   AF-A0A7S3W334-F1
#
_cell.length_a   1.000
_cell.length_b   1.000
_cell.length_c   1.000
_cell.angle_alpha   90.00
_cell.angle_beta   90.00
_cell.angle_gamma   90.00
#
_symmetry.space_group_name_H-M   'P 1'
#
loop_
_entity.id
_entity.type
_entity.pdbx_description
1 polymer ?
#
loop_
_entity_poly.entity_id
_entity_poly.type
_entity_poly.pdbx_seq_one_letter_code
_entity_poly.pdbx_strand_id
1 'polypeptide(L)'
;EDPFDQDDFLSYTTTTAKLGDRCQIVGDDLLVTNPTRVQKAIEENACNALLLKVNQIGSVTEAIDAVTMAQKAGWGVMTSHRSGETEDSFIADLAVGLKTGQIKTGAPCRSERLAKYNQLLRIEEELGVNAIYTGEAFRAPGKQ
;
A
#
# COMPACT_ATOMS: atom_id res chain seq x y z
N GLU A 1 -10.43 -3.12 -2.71
CA GLU A 1 -9.32 -4.03 -3.06
C GLU A 1 -9.89 -5.12 -3.92
N ASP A 2 -9.20 -5.44 -5.01
CA ASP A 2 -9.55 -6.46 -5.99
C ASP A 2 -11.04 -6.67 -6.29
N PRO A 3 -11.74 -5.64 -6.83
CA PRO A 3 -13.16 -5.75 -7.17
C PRO A 3 -13.46 -6.71 -8.33
N PHE A 4 -12.45 -7.05 -9.15
CA PHE A 4 -12.58 -7.91 -10.33
C PHE A 4 -11.37 -8.85 -10.44
N ASP A 5 -11.46 -9.78 -11.40
CA ASP A 5 -10.39 -10.71 -11.74
C ASP A 5 -9.06 -10.01 -12.06
N GLN A 6 -7.96 -10.68 -11.76
CA GLN A 6 -6.60 -10.17 -11.88
C GLN A 6 -6.23 -9.67 -13.29
N ASP A 7 -6.88 -10.14 -14.35
CA ASP A 7 -6.59 -9.74 -15.73
C ASP A 7 -7.72 -8.91 -16.40
N ASP A 8 -8.81 -8.61 -15.67
CA ASP A 8 -9.95 -7.82 -16.18
C ASP A 8 -9.73 -6.29 -16.07
N PHE A 9 -8.70 -5.80 -16.75
CA PHE A 9 -8.38 -4.37 -16.79
C PHE A 9 -9.55 -3.49 -17.26
N LEU A 10 -10.43 -4.00 -18.12
CA LEU A 10 -11.59 -3.26 -18.63
C LEU A 10 -12.60 -2.94 -17.52
N SER A 11 -12.92 -3.90 -16.66
CA SER A 11 -13.82 -3.65 -15.53
C SER A 11 -13.21 -2.72 -14.49
N TYR A 12 -11.89 -2.85 -14.25
CA TYR A 12 -11.13 -1.95 -13.39
C TYR A 12 -11.18 -0.50 -13.88
N THR A 13 -10.80 -0.25 -15.12
CA THR A 13 -10.80 1.09 -15.73
C THR A 13 -12.20 1.72 -15.73
N THR A 14 -13.22 0.94 -16.13
CA THR A 14 -14.63 1.39 -16.12
C THR A 14 -15.09 1.79 -14.72
N THR A 15 -14.68 1.03 -13.69
CA THR A 15 -15.07 1.29 -12.30
C THR A 15 -14.30 2.46 -11.71
N THR A 16 -13.00 2.55 -11.98
CA THR A 16 -12.15 3.66 -11.55
C THR A 16 -12.62 4.98 -12.15
N ALA A 17 -13.03 5.00 -13.42
CA ALA A 17 -13.63 6.18 -14.05
C ALA A 17 -14.94 6.66 -13.36
N LYS A 18 -15.71 5.74 -12.77
CA LYS A 18 -16.99 6.05 -12.10
C LYS A 18 -16.84 6.40 -10.62
N LEU A 19 -15.87 5.78 -9.94
CA LEU A 19 -15.78 5.78 -8.46
C LEU A 19 -14.45 6.30 -7.92
N GLY A 20 -13.39 6.43 -8.74
CA GLY A 20 -12.02 6.67 -8.28
C GLY A 20 -11.80 7.97 -7.50
N ASP A 21 -12.64 8.98 -7.75
CA ASP A 21 -12.61 10.25 -7.02
C ASP A 21 -13.18 10.12 -5.61
N ARG A 22 -14.12 9.19 -5.40
CA ARG A 22 -14.84 9.01 -4.12
C ARG A 22 -14.35 7.82 -3.32
N CYS A 23 -13.68 6.88 -3.98
CA CYS A 23 -13.28 5.61 -3.40
C CYS A 23 -11.86 5.24 -3.83
N GLN A 24 -11.10 4.68 -2.90
CA GLN A 24 -9.82 4.08 -3.20
C GLN A 24 -10.03 2.70 -3.82
N ILE A 25 -9.60 2.52 -5.07
CA ILE A 25 -9.59 1.26 -5.78
C ILE A 25 -8.16 0.71 -5.68
N VAL A 26 -7.97 -0.25 -4.78
CA VAL A 26 -6.68 -0.88 -4.51
C VAL A 26 -6.51 -2.10 -5.41
N GLY A 27 -5.40 -2.16 -6.15
CA GLY A 27 -4.99 -3.36 -6.89
C GLY A 27 -3.96 -4.18 -6.09
N ASP A 28 -4.25 -5.46 -5.89
CA ASP A 28 -3.38 -6.45 -5.27
C ASP A 28 -2.99 -7.52 -6.29
N ASP A 29 -3.85 -8.48 -6.61
CA ASP A 29 -3.59 -9.53 -7.61
C ASP A 29 -3.50 -8.93 -9.03
N LEU A 30 -4.18 -7.82 -9.29
CA LEU A 30 -4.03 -7.06 -10.54
C LEU A 30 -2.59 -6.57 -10.74
N LEU A 31 -1.87 -6.25 -9.67
CA LEU A 31 -0.57 -5.55 -9.74
C LEU A 31 0.60 -6.44 -9.31
N VAL A 32 0.39 -7.36 -8.36
CA VAL A 32 1.35 -8.26 -7.71
C VAL A 32 2.67 -7.57 -7.32
N THR A 33 2.60 -6.29 -6.92
CA THR A 33 3.78 -5.45 -6.64
C THR A 33 4.81 -5.42 -7.79
N ASN A 34 4.40 -5.72 -9.02
CA ASN A 34 5.27 -5.79 -10.19
C ASN A 34 5.31 -4.45 -10.95
N PRO A 35 6.48 -3.79 -11.09
CA PRO A 35 6.59 -2.48 -11.74
C PRO A 35 6.00 -2.44 -13.16
N THR A 36 6.12 -3.51 -13.96
CA THR A 36 5.56 -3.57 -15.31
C THR A 36 4.03 -3.58 -15.28
N ARG A 37 3.41 -4.33 -14.36
CA ARG A 37 1.93 -4.33 -14.20
C ARG A 37 1.43 -3.02 -13.61
N VAL A 38 2.17 -2.42 -12.67
CA VAL A 38 1.87 -1.09 -12.12
C VAL A 38 1.90 -0.04 -13.22
N GLN A 39 2.94 -0.01 -14.04
CA GLN A 39 3.06 0.92 -15.17
C GLN A 39 1.87 0.79 -16.13
N LYS A 40 1.52 -0.43 -16.54
CA LYS A 40 0.34 -0.68 -17.39
C LYS A 40 -0.95 -0.17 -16.74
N ALA A 41 -1.16 -0.46 -15.46
CA ALA A 41 -2.36 -0.06 -14.74
C ALA A 41 -2.48 1.46 -14.58
N ILE A 42 -1.36 2.17 -14.46
CA ILE A 42 -1.29 3.64 -14.49
C ILE A 42 -1.70 4.17 -15.87
N GLU A 43 -1.13 3.63 -16.95
CA GLU A 43 -1.42 4.05 -18.33
C GLU A 43 -2.90 3.86 -18.68
N GLU A 44 -3.50 2.75 -18.24
CA GLU A 44 -4.90 2.43 -18.50
C GLU A 44 -5.86 3.13 -17.51
N ASN A 45 -5.38 3.73 -16.43
CA ASN A 45 -6.19 4.24 -15.31
C ASN A 45 -7.05 3.14 -14.66
N ALA A 46 -6.48 1.95 -14.47
CA ALA A 46 -7.20 0.77 -13.99
C ALA A 46 -7.56 0.88 -12.50
N CYS A 47 -6.69 1.43 -11.66
CA CYS A 47 -6.94 1.64 -10.24
C CYS A 47 -6.30 2.95 -9.76
N ASN A 48 -6.32 3.22 -8.46
CA ASN A 48 -5.75 4.46 -7.91
C ASN A 48 -4.97 4.22 -6.60
N ALA A 49 -4.68 2.96 -6.29
CA ALA A 49 -3.82 2.57 -5.19
C ALA A 49 -3.15 1.22 -5.40
N LEU A 50 -1.92 1.11 -4.92
CA LEU A 50 -1.12 -0.12 -4.90
C LEU A 50 -1.23 -0.80 -3.53
N LEU A 51 -1.55 -2.11 -3.50
CA LEU A 51 -1.27 -2.93 -2.33
C LEU A 51 0.17 -3.45 -2.38
N LEU A 52 1.02 -2.93 -1.51
CA LEU A 52 2.44 -3.27 -1.47
C LEU A 52 2.66 -4.54 -0.64
N LYS A 53 3.12 -5.61 -1.28
CA LYS A 53 3.61 -6.84 -0.62
C LYS A 53 5.04 -7.12 -1.07
N VAL A 54 6.01 -6.79 -0.22
CA VAL A 54 7.46 -6.88 -0.54
C VAL A 54 7.88 -8.26 -1.06
N ASN A 55 7.32 -9.33 -0.50
CA ASN A 55 7.67 -10.68 -0.90
C ASN A 55 7.00 -11.16 -2.21
N GLN A 56 6.12 -10.38 -2.83
CA GLN A 56 5.66 -10.65 -4.20
C GLN A 56 6.69 -10.25 -5.24
N ILE A 57 7.44 -9.17 -4.99
CA ILE A 57 8.44 -8.65 -5.94
C ILE A 57 9.85 -9.17 -5.67
N GLY A 58 10.15 -9.53 -4.42
CA GLY A 58 11.33 -10.32 -4.06
C GLY A 58 12.48 -9.53 -3.45
N SER A 59 12.59 -8.22 -3.72
CA SER A 59 13.61 -7.35 -3.10
C SER A 59 13.04 -6.04 -2.56
N VAL A 60 13.77 -5.43 -1.62
CA VAL A 60 13.42 -4.11 -1.07
C VAL A 60 13.55 -3.03 -2.15
N THR A 61 14.59 -3.09 -2.99
CA THR A 61 14.80 -2.10 -4.05
C THR A 61 13.64 -2.06 -5.03
N GLU A 62 13.19 -3.21 -5.53
CA GLU A 62 12.08 -3.26 -6.48
C GLU A 62 10.75 -2.87 -5.84
N ALA A 63 10.57 -3.17 -4.54
CA ALA A 63 9.43 -2.68 -3.77
C ALA A 63 9.41 -1.15 -3.69
N ILE A 64 10.57 -0.50 -3.46
CA ILE A 64 10.70 0.95 -3.45
C ILE A 64 10.39 1.54 -4.83
N ASP A 65 10.84 0.90 -5.91
CA ASP A 65 10.57 1.37 -7.28
C ASP A 65 9.07 1.34 -7.60
N ALA A 66 8.38 0.25 -7.25
CA ALA A 66 6.93 0.13 -7.44
C ALA A 66 6.15 1.19 -6.64
N VAL A 67 6.54 1.44 -5.38
CA VAL A 67 5.93 2.47 -4.52
C VAL A 67 6.18 3.86 -5.08
N THR A 68 7.40 4.15 -5.49
CA THR A 68 7.78 5.46 -6.05
C THR A 68 7.03 5.74 -7.34
N MET A 69 6.86 4.73 -8.20
CA MET A 69 6.08 4.82 -9.43
C MET A 69 4.61 5.16 -9.12
N ALA A 70 3.99 4.43 -8.19
CA ALA A 70 2.61 4.68 -7.77
C ALA A 70 2.44 6.09 -7.17
N GLN A 71 3.30 6.50 -6.26
CA GLN A 71 3.25 7.83 -5.63
C GLN A 71 3.41 8.96 -6.66
N LYS A 72 4.33 8.82 -7.64
CA LYS A 72 4.49 9.80 -8.73
C LYS A 72 3.27 9.90 -9.63
N ALA A 73 2.53 8.81 -9.82
CA ALA A 73 1.25 8.80 -10.52
C ALA A 73 0.08 9.36 -9.68
N GLY A 74 0.34 9.82 -8.46
CA GLY A 74 -0.68 10.33 -7.54
C GLY A 74 -1.54 9.24 -6.91
N TRP A 75 -1.09 7.99 -6.96
CA TRP A 75 -1.79 6.87 -6.34
C TRP A 75 -1.50 6.77 -4.84
N GLY A 76 -2.45 6.23 -4.10
CA GLY A 76 -2.21 5.78 -2.73
C GLY A 76 -1.35 4.52 -2.70
N VAL A 77 -0.66 4.29 -1.60
CA VAL A 77 0.09 3.04 -1.38
C VAL A 77 -0.32 2.48 -0.03
N MET A 78 -0.72 1.22 -0.01
CA MET A 78 -1.09 0.51 1.21
C MET A 78 -0.11 -0.64 1.44
N THR A 79 0.74 -0.52 2.46
CA THR A 79 1.63 -1.61 2.87
C THR A 79 0.79 -2.76 3.42
N SER A 80 1.06 -4.00 3.00
CA SER A 80 0.26 -5.15 3.40
C SER A 80 1.10 -6.28 3.97
N HIS A 81 0.51 -6.97 4.95
CA HIS A 81 0.97 -8.27 5.41
C HIS A 81 0.71 -9.38 4.36
N ARG A 82 1.08 -10.61 4.71
CA ARG A 82 0.60 -11.85 4.07
C ARG A 82 -0.32 -12.66 4.99
N SER A 83 -1.01 -13.66 4.44
CA SER A 83 -1.86 -14.57 5.24
C SER A 83 -1.02 -15.41 6.21
N GLY A 84 0.14 -15.90 5.79
CA GLY A 84 1.17 -16.47 6.67
C GLY A 84 2.19 -15.39 7.05
N GLU A 85 2.16 -14.92 8.30
CA GLU A 85 3.09 -13.93 8.84
C GLU A 85 3.98 -14.52 9.92
N THR A 86 5.07 -13.82 10.20
CA THR A 86 6.00 -14.09 11.30
C THR A 86 5.93 -12.97 12.35
N GLU A 87 6.71 -13.09 13.41
CA GLU A 87 6.93 -12.04 14.42
C GLU A 87 7.70 -10.83 13.87
N ASP A 88 8.29 -10.93 12.68
CA ASP A 88 9.06 -9.85 12.04
C ASP A 88 8.16 -8.63 11.80
N SER A 89 8.57 -7.45 12.28
CA SER A 89 7.82 -6.21 12.15
C SER A 89 8.25 -5.33 10.97
N PHE A 90 9.13 -5.80 10.09
CA PHE A 90 9.76 -5.04 8.99
C PHE A 90 8.81 -4.13 8.20
N ILE A 91 7.61 -4.61 7.89
CA ILE A 91 6.64 -3.83 7.09
C ILE A 91 6.12 -2.58 7.81
N ALA A 92 6.22 -2.51 9.14
CA ALA A 92 5.88 -1.31 9.92
C ALA A 92 6.88 -0.17 9.60
N ASP A 93 8.17 -0.44 9.76
CA ASP A 93 9.25 0.49 9.44
C ASP A 93 9.24 0.87 7.95
N LEU A 94 8.97 -0.09 7.06
CA LEU A 94 8.85 0.17 5.64
C LEU A 94 7.69 1.12 5.31
N ALA A 95 6.52 0.95 5.94
CA ALA A 95 5.38 1.84 5.73
C ALA A 95 5.68 3.29 6.12
N VAL A 96 6.36 3.48 7.26
CA VAL A 96 6.79 4.80 7.74
C VAL A 96 7.87 5.38 6.82
N GLY A 97 8.92 4.61 6.52
CA GLY A 97 10.06 5.05 5.70
C GLY A 97 9.67 5.45 4.28
N LEU A 98 8.72 4.73 3.67
CA LEU A 98 8.18 5.04 2.34
C LEU A 98 7.02 6.04 2.37
N LYS A 99 6.62 6.52 3.55
CA LYS A 99 5.49 7.45 3.73
C LYS A 99 4.25 6.97 2.99
N THR A 100 3.88 5.70 3.17
CA THR A 100 2.71 5.13 2.48
C THR A 100 1.40 5.69 3.03
N GLY A 101 1.38 6.06 4.31
CA GLY A 101 0.21 6.63 5.00
C GLY A 101 -0.87 5.61 5.34
N GLN A 102 -0.70 4.34 4.92
CA GLN A 102 -1.66 3.26 5.07
C GLN A 102 -0.96 1.92 5.27
N ILE A 103 -1.47 1.11 6.18
CA ILE A 103 -0.99 -0.25 6.40
C ILE A 103 -2.16 -1.18 6.75
N LYS A 104 -2.20 -2.34 6.09
CA LYS A 104 -3.11 -3.45 6.37
C LYS A 104 -2.30 -4.61 6.95
N THR A 105 -2.24 -4.69 8.28
CA THR A 105 -1.47 -5.73 8.98
C THR A 105 -2.31 -6.68 9.84
N GLY A 106 -3.60 -6.80 9.55
CA GLY A 106 -4.51 -7.81 10.14
C GLY A 106 -5.29 -7.29 11.34
N ALA A 107 -6.16 -8.13 11.90
CA ALA A 107 -6.92 -7.77 13.09
C ALA A 107 -6.00 -7.49 14.29
N PRO A 108 -6.45 -6.73 15.32
CA PRO A 108 -5.72 -6.54 16.56
C PRO A 108 -5.78 -7.79 17.45
N CYS A 109 -5.45 -8.93 16.88
CA CYS A 109 -5.34 -10.22 17.53
C CYS A 109 -4.24 -11.03 16.83
N ARG A 110 -3.67 -12.00 17.56
CA ARG A 110 -2.54 -12.84 17.13
C ARG A 110 -1.22 -12.04 17.03
N SER A 111 -0.18 -12.58 17.65
CA SER A 111 1.06 -11.82 17.90
C SER A 111 1.80 -11.45 16.62
N GLU A 112 1.71 -12.24 15.55
CA GLU A 112 2.33 -11.92 14.26
C GLU A 112 1.71 -10.69 13.59
N ARG A 113 0.50 -10.29 14.00
CA ARG A 113 -0.18 -9.06 13.56
C ARG A 113 0.14 -7.91 14.51
N LEU A 114 0.00 -8.15 15.80
CA LEU A 114 0.28 -7.18 16.86
C LEU A 114 1.73 -6.71 16.87
N ALA A 115 2.69 -7.55 16.45
CA ALA A 115 4.09 -7.17 16.34
C ALA A 115 4.29 -5.90 15.48
N LYS A 116 3.55 -5.79 14.37
CA LYS A 116 3.63 -4.63 13.47
C LYS A 116 2.94 -3.40 14.07
N TYR A 117 1.77 -3.56 14.67
CA TYR A 117 1.09 -2.45 15.35
C TYR A 117 1.91 -1.90 16.52
N ASN A 118 2.49 -2.78 17.34
CA ASN A 118 3.36 -2.39 18.45
C ASN A 118 4.63 -1.70 17.95
N GLN A 119 5.17 -2.13 16.80
CA GLN A 119 6.30 -1.45 16.19
C GLN A 119 5.95 -0.04 15.70
N LEU A 120 4.76 0.15 15.11
CA LEU A 120 4.29 1.50 14.75
C LEU A 120 4.18 2.43 15.96
N LEU A 121 3.68 1.93 17.10
CA LEU A 121 3.62 2.71 18.34
C LEU A 121 5.01 3.08 18.87
N ARG A 122 5.99 2.17 18.76
CA ARG A 122 7.39 2.48 19.13
C ARG A 122 8.02 3.51 18.21
N ILE A 123 7.79 3.41 16.89
CA ILE A 123 8.26 4.40 15.92
C ILE A 123 7.64 5.77 16.20
N GLU A 124 6.34 5.81 16.50
CA GLU A 124 5.65 7.05 16.89
C GLU A 124 6.24 7.66 18.16
N GLU A 125 6.48 6.83 19.20
CA GLU A 125 7.14 7.25 20.44
C GLU A 125 8.56 7.80 20.19
N GLU A 126 9.35 7.13 19.34
CA GLU A 126 10.72 7.51 19.00
C GLU A 126 10.78 8.84 18.22
N LEU A 127 9.88 9.02 17.25
CA LEU A 127 9.78 10.26 16.46
C LEU A 127 9.21 11.42 17.29
N GLY A 128 8.37 11.12 18.28
CA GLY A 128 7.75 12.09 19.17
C GLY A 128 7.02 13.20 18.40
N VAL A 129 7.40 14.45 18.67
CA VAL A 129 6.79 15.63 18.01
C VAL A 129 7.03 15.71 16.49
N ASN A 130 7.95 14.91 15.95
CA ASN A 130 8.23 14.84 14.51
C ASN A 130 7.30 13.85 13.79
N ALA A 131 6.51 13.06 14.51
CA ALA A 131 5.53 12.15 13.93
C ALA A 131 4.27 12.90 13.49
N ILE A 132 3.72 12.56 12.33
CA ILE A 132 2.42 13.04 11.86
C ILE A 132 1.57 11.84 11.49
N TYR A 133 0.40 11.73 12.11
CA TYR A 133 -0.62 10.78 11.72
C TYR A 133 -1.43 11.33 10.55
N THR A 134 -1.43 10.62 9.42
CA THR A 134 -1.98 11.12 8.15
C THR A 134 -3.51 11.32 8.18
N GLY A 135 -4.25 10.57 8.99
CA GLY A 135 -5.71 10.68 9.11
C GLY A 135 -6.43 10.64 7.76
N GLU A 136 -7.33 11.61 7.52
CA GLU A 136 -8.12 11.73 6.28
C GLU A 136 -7.26 11.88 5.01
N ALA A 137 -6.00 12.31 5.13
CA ALA A 137 -5.08 12.44 4.00
C ALA A 137 -4.33 11.13 3.66
N PHE A 138 -4.74 9.99 4.25
CA PHE A 138 -4.09 8.68 4.10
C PHE A 138 -3.74 8.28 2.66
N ARG A 139 -4.51 8.73 1.65
CA ARG A 139 -4.23 8.48 0.22
C ARG A 139 -3.02 9.23 -0.34
N ALA A 140 -2.65 10.38 0.24
CA ALA A 140 -1.60 11.25 -0.27
C ALA A 140 -0.89 12.03 0.86
N PRO A 141 -0.12 11.35 1.74
CA PRO A 141 0.53 11.97 2.91
C PRO A 141 1.51 13.11 2.57
N GLY A 142 2.19 13.05 1.41
CA GLY A 142 3.24 14.00 1.04
C GLY A 142 2.77 15.35 0.46
N LYS A 143 1.46 15.65 0.49
CA LYS A 143 0.90 16.94 0.06
C LYS A 143 0.59 17.91 1.22
N GLN A 144 0.92 17.53 2.46
CA GLN A 144 0.79 18.37 3.65
C GLN A 144 2.07 19.17 3.93
#